data_AF-A0A1B9KC60-F1
#
_entry.id   AF-A0A1B9KC60-F1
#
_cell.length_a   1.000
_cell.length_b   1.000
_cell.length_c   1.000
_cell.angle_alpha   90.00
_cell.angle_beta   90.00
_cell.angle_gamma   90.00
#
_symmetry.space_group_name_H-M   'P 1'
#
loop_
_entity.id
_entity.type
_entity.pdbx_description
1 polymer ?
#
loop_
_entity_poly.entity_id
_entity_poly.type
_entity_poly.pdbx_seq_one_letter_code
_entity_poly.pdbx_strand_id
1 'polypeptide(L)' 'MLNIPGERIEFESVMRKNGFPDTHLRKDRKGNYLRKNTESAFQGWLLKAVQQRRENANKQ' A
#
# COMPACT_ATOMS: atom_id res chain seq x y z
N MET A 1 -10.66 -2.60 10.95
CA MET A 1 -9.24 -2.21 11.02
C MET A 1 -8.53 -2.67 9.74
N LEU A 2 -7.66 -1.85 9.13
CA LEU A 2 -7.00 -2.17 7.87
C LEU A 2 -5.81 -3.12 8.12
N ASN A 3 -5.68 -4.19 7.33
CA ASN A 3 -4.58 -5.14 7.44
C ASN A 3 -3.35 -4.64 6.67
N ILE A 4 -2.57 -3.74 7.27
CA ILE A 4 -1.44 -3.07 6.61
C ILE A 4 -0.42 -4.05 5.98
N PRO A 5 -0.02 -5.16 6.64
CA PRO A 5 0.84 -6.16 5.99
C PRO A 5 0.25 -6.76 4.72
N GLY A 6 -1.06 -7.04 4.71
CA GLY A 6 -1.76 -7.57 3.53
C GLY A 6 -1.79 -6.55 2.38
N GLU A 7 -2.16 -5.30 2.69
CA GLU A 7 -2.18 -4.20 1.72
C GLU A 7 -0.80 -3.97 1.09
N ARG A 8 0.28 -4.13 1.86
CA ARG A 8 1.65 -4.04 1.34
C ARG A 8 1.93 -5.11 0.29
N ILE A 9 1.58 -6.36 0.56
CA ILE A 9 1.81 -7.48 -0.36
C ILE A 9 1.04 -7.25 -1.66
N GLU A 10 -0.21 -6.83 -1.54
CA GLU A 10 -1.07 -6.57 -2.69
C GLU A 10 -0.56 -5.38 -3.53
N PHE A 11 -0.18 -4.28 -2.86
CA PHE A 11 0.44 -3.13 -3.51
C PHE A 11 1.71 -3.53 -4.28
N GLU A 12 2.63 -4.26 -3.65
CA GLU A 12 3.86 -4.71 -4.33
C GLU A 12 3.52 -5.60 -5.54
N SER A 13 2.54 -6.50 -5.41
CA SER A 13 2.08 -7.36 -6.52
C SER A 13 1.52 -6.56 -7.70
N VAL A 14 0.66 -5.59 -7.44
CA VAL A 14 0.06 -4.73 -8.48
C VAL A 14 1.11 -3.86 -9.17
N MET A 15 2.03 -3.26 -8.40
CA MET A 15 3.10 -2.45 -8.96
C MET A 15 4.03 -3.27 -9.87
N ARG A 16 4.36 -4.51 -9.48
CA ARG A 16 5.15 -5.42 -10.33
C ARG A 16 4.45 -5.74 -11.65
N LYS A 17 3.13 -6.00 -11.61
CA LYS A 17 2.32 -6.24 -12.83
C LYS A 17 2.26 -5.03 -13.76
N ASN A 18 2.30 -3.81 -13.19
CA ASN A 18 2.25 -2.55 -13.94
C ASN A 18 3.62 -2.04 -14.42
N GLY A 19 4.64 -2.90 -14.48
CA GLY A 19 5.95 -2.54 -15.02
C GLY A 19 6.94 -1.96 -14.00
N PHE A 20 6.67 -2.11 -12.69
CA PHE A 20 7.62 -1.76 -11.62
C PHE A 20 8.09 -3.02 -10.87
N PRO A 21 8.87 -3.90 -11.51
CA PRO A 21 9.24 -5.23 -10.99
C PRO A 21 10.05 -5.16 -9.68
N ASP A 22 10.85 -4.11 -9.51
CA ASP A 22 11.70 -3.89 -8.33
C ASP A 22 10.99 -3.11 -7.20
N THR A 23 9.67 -2.95 -7.28
CA THR A 23 8.91 -2.31 -6.20
C THR A 23 8.97 -3.15 -4.94
N HIS A 24 9.63 -2.59 -3.93
CA HIS A 24 9.76 -3.23 -2.62
C HIS A 24 9.72 -2.22 -1.49
N LEU A 25 8.69 -2.30 -0.64
CA LEU A 25 8.48 -1.41 0.50
C LEU A 25 9.28 -1.90 1.71
N ARG A 26 10.60 -1.76 1.63
CA ARG A 26 11.49 -2.01 2.78
C ARG A 26 11.54 -0.81 3.69
N LYS A 27 11.59 -1.10 4.99
CA LYS A 27 11.88 -0.11 6.03
C LYS A 27 13.34 -0.21 6.46
N ASP A 28 13.95 0.92 6.82
CA ASP A 28 15.23 0.97 7.51
C ASP A 28 15.09 0.46 8.96
N ARG A 29 16.21 0.40 9.68
CA ARG A 29 16.23 -0.01 11.10
C ARG A 29 15.46 0.94 12.02
N LYS A 30 15.13 2.15 11.55
CA LYS A 30 14.36 3.18 12.28
C LYS A 30 12.87 3.15 11.91
N GLY A 31 12.46 2.26 11.00
CA GLY A 31 11.07 2.10 10.57
C GLY A 31 10.64 2.99 9.39
N ASN A 32 11.54 3.77 8.79
CA ASN A 32 11.25 4.62 7.63
C ASN A 32 11.38 3.84 6.33
N TYR A 33 10.57 4.14 5.33
CA TYR A 33 10.71 3.47 4.03
C TYR A 33 11.97 3.90 3.29
N LEU A 34 12.67 2.94 2.70
CA LEU A 34 13.93 3.18 1.98
C LEU A 34 13.74 3.95 0.67
N ARG A 35 12.53 3.92 0.08
CA ARG A 35 12.19 4.64 -1.15
C ARG A 35 10.96 5.52 -0.94
N LYS A 36 11.18 6.83 -0.80
CA LYS A 36 10.13 7.83 -0.52
C LYS A 36 9.02 7.86 -1.58
N ASN A 37 9.36 7.73 -2.86
CA ASN A 37 8.34 7.72 -3.92
C ASN A 37 7.39 6.52 -3.80
N THR A 38 7.94 5.35 -3.45
CA THR A 38 7.16 4.13 -3.23
C THR A 38 6.33 4.23 -1.95
N GLU A 39 6.86 4.88 -0.91
CA GLU A 39 6.12 5.20 0.30
C GLU A 39 4.91 6.10 0.02
N SER A 40 5.08 7.20 -0.72
CA SER A 40 3.96 8.09 -1.06
C SER A 40 2.89 7.37 -1.88
N ALA A 41 3.30 6.54 -2.85
CA ALA A 41 2.38 5.70 -3.62
C ALA A 41 1.61 4.70 -2.73
N PHE A 42 2.30 4.10 -1.76
CA PHE A 42 1.69 3.18 -0.81
C PHE A 42 0.72 3.89 0.16
N GLN A 43 1.04 5.10 0.60
CA GLN A 43 0.12 5.90 1.41
C GLN A 43 -1.16 6.21 0.64
N GLY A 44 -1.05 6.58 -0.65
CA GLY A 44 -2.20 6.76 -1.54
C GLY A 44 -3.03 5.48 -1.70
N TRP A 45 -2.36 4.33 -1.83
CA TRP A 45 -3.01 3.01 -1.86
C TRP A 45 -3.83 2.76 -0.60
N LEU A 46 -3.24 2.97 0.58
CA LEU A 46 -3.92 2.77 1.86
C LEU A 46 -5.13 3.69 2.03
N LEU A 47 -5.02 4.96 1.61
CA LEU A 47 -6.14 5.91 1.66
C LEU A 47 -7.32 5.42 0.80
N LYS A 48 -7.04 4.91 -0.42
CA LYS A 48 -8.06 4.34 -1.30
C LYS A 48 -8.69 3.08 -0.69
N ALA A 49 -7.89 2.18 -0.11
CA ALA A 49 -8.39 0.96 0.54
C ALA A 49 -9.30 1.28 1.75
N VAL A 50 -8.93 2.29 2.55
CA VAL A 50 -9.77 2.77 3.66
C VAL A 50 -11.09 3.35 3.15
N GLN A 51 -11.03 4.19 2.12
CA GLN A 51 -12.22 4.80 1.52
C GLN A 51 -13.18 3.75 0.97
N GLN A 52 -12.67 2.75 0.24
CA GLN A 52 -13.49 1.69 -0.34
C GLN A 52 -14.18 0.84 0.73
N ARG A 53 -13.51 0.56 1.86
CA ARG A 53 -14.13 -0.13 2.99
C ARG A 53 -15.24 0.70 3.65
N ARG A 54 -15.08 2.02 3.76
CA ARG A 54 -16.13 2.92 4.29
C ARG A 54 -17.36 2.94 3.38
N GLU A 55 -17.16 3.04 2.08
CA GLU A 55 -18.24 3.02 1.11
C GLU A 55 -19.01 1.69 1.11
N ASN A 56 -18.31 0.57 1.28
CA ASN A 56 -18.95 -0.74 1.39
C ASN A 56 -19.68 -0.93 2.72
N ALA A 57 -19.18 -0.36 3.81
CA ALA A 57 -19.85 -0.40 5.12
C ALA A 57 -21.14 0.42 5.15
N ASN A 58 -21.21 1.54 4.42
CA ASN A 58 -22.40 2.39 4.34
C ASN A 58 -23.48 1.89 3.36
N LYS A 59 -23.20 0.81 2.61
CA LYS A 59 -24.14 0.17 1.67
C LYS A 59 -24.81 -1.08 2.26
N GLN A 60 -24.48 -1.45 3.50
CA GLN A 60 -25.14 -2.48 4.29
C GLN A 60 -26.18 -1.85 5.22
#